data_AF-A0A956JTH4-F1
#
_entry.id   AF-A0A956JTH4-F1
#
_cell.length_a   1.000
_cell.length_b   1.000
_cell.length_c   1.000
_cell.angle_alpha   90.00
_cell.angle_beta   90.00
_cell.angle_gamma   90.00
#
_symmetry.space_group_name_H-M   'P 1'
#
loop_
_entity.id
_entity.type
_entity.pdbx_description
1 polymer ?
#
loop_
_entity_poly.entity_id
_entity_poly.type
_entity_poly.pdbx_seq_one_letter_code
_entity_poly.pdbx_strand_id
1 'polypeptide(L)'
;MSFLEESWILVGEVSRGLWFGRMISHQRGEAHSVDFSWRRALVREERYGDVVGFFHTHPPGILRPSARDVRTMGAWATCLGKHLLCAIQSGDVVGGFVFDPNGDYVTARVTRLSRPEALIAAQPLEEQ
;
A
#
# COMPACT_ATOMS: atom_id res chain seq x y z
N MET A 1 2.72 -26.49 -0.68
CA MET A 1 2.07 -25.41 -1.44
C MET A 1 2.80 -24.11 -1.12
N SER A 2 3.33 -23.41 -2.12
CA SER A 2 3.90 -22.08 -1.94
C SER A 2 2.77 -21.05 -1.75
N PHE A 3 2.99 -20.07 -0.88
CA PHE A 3 2.06 -18.94 -0.71
C PHE A 3 2.17 -18.02 -1.94
N LEU A 4 1.04 -17.61 -2.50
CA LEU A 4 1.00 -16.64 -3.60
C LEU A 4 0.75 -15.26 -3.02
N GLU A 5 1.69 -14.35 -3.27
CA GLU A 5 1.56 -12.95 -2.91
C GLU A 5 0.76 -12.22 -4.01
N GLU A 6 -0.18 -11.39 -3.60
CA GLU A 6 -1.03 -10.58 -4.48
C GLU A 6 -0.78 -9.10 -4.20
N SER A 7 -0.89 -8.24 -5.21
CA SER A 7 -0.70 -6.79 -5.06
C SER A 7 -1.70 -5.97 -5.88
N TRP A 8 -1.95 -4.74 -5.41
CA TRP A 8 -2.86 -3.77 -6.00
C TRP A 8 -2.31 -2.34 -5.85
N ILE A 9 -2.76 -1.47 -6.74
CA ILE A 9 -2.59 -0.02 -6.60
C ILE A 9 -3.80 0.53 -5.83
N LEU A 10 -3.55 1.38 -4.84
CA LEU A 10 -4.60 2.13 -4.15
C LEU A 10 -4.76 3.49 -4.82
N VAL A 11 -5.97 3.79 -5.26
CA VAL A 11 -6.33 5.09 -5.84
C VAL A 11 -7.45 5.76 -5.06
N GLY A 12 -7.37 7.07 -4.87
CA GLY A 12 -8.37 7.84 -4.15
C GLY A 12 -7.82 9.16 -3.63
N GLU A 13 -8.16 9.50 -2.41
CA GLU A 13 -7.83 10.81 -1.83
C GLU A 13 -7.22 10.71 -0.44
N VAL A 14 -6.45 11.73 -0.08
CA VAL A 14 -5.97 11.96 1.29
C VAL A 14 -6.65 13.22 1.80
N SER A 15 -7.43 13.09 2.86
CA SER A 15 -8.19 14.19 3.45
C SER A 15 -7.97 14.24 4.96
N ARG A 16 -7.45 15.36 5.46
CA ARG A 16 -7.20 15.58 6.90
C ARG A 16 -6.38 14.47 7.57
N GLY A 17 -5.35 13.96 6.89
CA GLY A 17 -4.52 12.86 7.39
C GLY A 17 -5.20 11.50 7.38
N LEU A 18 -6.30 11.35 6.62
CA LEU A 18 -6.96 10.08 6.37
C LEU A 18 -6.79 9.69 4.91
N TRP A 19 -6.34 8.48 4.66
CA TRP A 19 -6.22 7.90 3.33
C TRP A 19 -7.49 7.14 3.01
N PHE A 20 -8.11 7.44 1.88
CA PHE A 20 -9.24 6.68 1.33
C PHE A 20 -8.82 6.14 -0.03
N GLY A 21 -8.63 4.83 -0.13
CA GLY A 21 -8.10 4.19 -1.33
C GLY A 21 -8.93 3.00 -1.78
N ARG A 22 -9.28 2.95 -3.06
CA ARG A 22 -9.85 1.77 -3.71
C ARG A 22 -8.74 0.96 -4.36
N MET A 23 -8.72 -0.36 -4.16
CA MET A 23 -7.79 -1.23 -4.87
C MET A 23 -8.14 -1.37 -6.35
N ILE A 24 -7.17 -1.16 -7.22
CA ILE A 24 -7.25 -1.41 -8.66
C ILE A 24 -6.03 -2.21 -9.13
N SER A 25 -6.08 -2.70 -10.38
CA SER A 25 -4.95 -3.37 -11.04
C SER A 25 -4.36 -4.53 -10.23
N HIS A 26 -5.20 -5.51 -9.90
CA HIS A 26 -4.78 -6.75 -9.25
C HIS A 26 -3.68 -7.46 -10.05
N GLN A 27 -2.61 -7.86 -9.37
CA GLN A 27 -1.55 -8.72 -9.88
C GLN A 27 -1.29 -9.86 -8.92
N ARG A 28 -0.87 -11.01 -9.47
CA ARG A 28 -0.41 -12.18 -8.72
C ARG A 28 1.08 -12.38 -9.01
N GLY A 29 1.87 -12.63 -7.98
CA GLY A 29 3.27 -13.02 -8.15
C GLY A 29 3.66 -14.21 -7.30
N GLU A 30 4.94 -14.58 -7.38
CA GLU A 30 5.53 -15.63 -6.55
C GLU A 30 5.88 -15.09 -5.16
N ALA A 31 6.06 -15.98 -4.18
CA ALA A 31 6.52 -15.62 -2.84
C ALA A 31 7.82 -14.79 -2.94
N HIS A 32 7.84 -13.60 -2.36
CA HIS A 32 8.95 -12.65 -2.43
C HIS A 32 9.20 -12.05 -3.82
N SER A 33 8.24 -12.08 -4.74
CA SER A 33 8.32 -11.41 -6.05
C SER A 33 6.94 -11.18 -6.64
N VAL A 34 6.25 -10.14 -6.16
CA VAL A 34 5.06 -9.63 -6.85
C VAL A 34 5.49 -8.86 -8.09
N ASP A 35 4.99 -9.27 -9.27
CA ASP A 35 5.14 -8.52 -10.52
C ASP A 35 4.25 -7.27 -10.42
N PHE A 36 4.82 -6.24 -9.81
CA PHE A 36 4.13 -4.99 -9.57
C PHE A 36 4.06 -4.18 -10.87
N SER A 37 2.85 -3.79 -11.29
CA SER A 37 2.64 -3.04 -12.53
C SER A 37 3.03 -1.57 -12.38
N TRP A 38 4.32 -1.30 -12.15
CA TRP A 38 4.88 0.04 -11.96
C TRP A 38 4.49 1.02 -13.06
N ARG A 39 4.46 0.55 -14.31
CA ARG A 39 4.06 1.39 -15.46
C ARG A 39 2.62 1.87 -15.34
N ARG A 40 1.71 1.03 -14.82
CA ARG A 40 0.32 1.45 -14.60
C ARG A 40 0.21 2.45 -13.47
N ALA A 41 0.98 2.29 -12.40
CA ALA A 41 1.02 3.24 -11.30
C ALA A 41 1.52 4.62 -11.76
N LEU A 42 2.63 4.68 -12.53
CA LEU A 42 3.14 5.93 -13.10
C LEU A 42 2.12 6.58 -14.04
N VAL A 43 1.60 5.84 -15.02
CA VAL A 43 0.62 6.40 -15.98
C VAL A 43 -0.65 6.89 -15.28
N ARG A 44 -1.09 6.18 -14.23
CA ARG A 44 -2.24 6.60 -13.42
C ARG A 44 -1.95 7.89 -12.68
N GLU A 45 -0.79 7.97 -12.04
CA GLU A 45 -0.36 9.14 -11.29
C GLU A 45 -0.18 10.36 -12.21
N GLU A 46 0.55 10.22 -13.31
CA GLU A 46 0.77 11.31 -14.29
C GLU A 46 -0.55 11.86 -14.85
N ARG A 47 -1.55 10.98 -15.05
CA ARG A 47 -2.82 11.38 -15.66
C ARG A 47 -3.82 11.95 -14.67
N TYR A 48 -3.80 11.51 -13.41
CA TYR A 48 -4.87 11.81 -12.47
C TYR A 48 -4.42 12.25 -11.07
N GLY A 49 -3.16 12.04 -10.70
CA GLY A 49 -2.59 12.47 -9.41
C GLY A 49 -3.11 11.74 -8.18
N ASP A 50 -3.87 10.65 -8.35
CA ASP A 50 -4.68 10.06 -7.29
C ASP A 50 -4.19 8.69 -6.79
N VAL A 51 -2.94 8.33 -7.05
CA VAL A 51 -2.32 7.16 -6.40
C VAL A 51 -2.09 7.51 -4.92
N VAL A 52 -2.73 6.80 -4.00
CA VAL A 52 -2.58 7.04 -2.56
C VAL A 52 -1.74 5.98 -1.87
N GLY A 53 -1.34 4.93 -2.59
CA GLY A 53 -0.52 3.86 -2.03
C GLY A 53 -0.64 2.53 -2.76
N PHE A 54 -0.25 1.47 -2.07
CA PHE A 54 -0.27 0.10 -2.57
C PHE A 54 -0.77 -0.86 -1.48
N PHE A 55 -1.36 -1.96 -1.93
CA PHE A 55 -1.81 -3.04 -1.05
C PHE A 55 -1.17 -4.34 -1.51
N HIS A 56 -0.67 -5.15 -0.59
CA HIS A 56 -0.18 -6.49 -0.92
C HIS A 56 -0.37 -7.51 0.20
N THR A 57 -0.26 -8.79 -0.14
CA THR A 57 -0.38 -9.89 0.83
C THR A 57 0.99 -10.45 1.22
N HIS A 58 1.12 -10.82 2.48
CA HIS A 58 2.24 -11.58 3.03
C HIS A 58 1.74 -12.95 3.53
N PRO A 59 2.65 -13.95 3.66
CA PRO A 59 2.36 -15.18 4.37
C PRO A 59 1.79 -14.89 5.78
N PRO A 60 0.92 -15.78 6.31
CA PRO A 60 0.35 -15.62 7.64
C PRO A 60 1.41 -15.39 8.74
N GLY A 61 1.16 -14.42 9.62
CA GLY A 61 2.02 -14.09 10.76
C GLY A 61 3.02 -12.94 10.52
N ILE A 62 3.12 -12.42 9.28
CA ILE A 62 4.05 -11.34 8.92
C ILE A 62 3.28 -10.07 8.57
N LEU A 63 3.00 -9.24 9.59
CA LEU A 63 2.26 -7.98 9.45
C LEU A 63 3.19 -6.74 9.46
N ARG A 64 4.43 -6.87 8.96
CA ARG A 64 5.40 -5.78 8.90
C ARG A 64 6.02 -5.72 7.50
N PRO A 65 6.40 -4.52 7.01
CA PRO A 65 7.11 -4.40 5.75
C PRO A 65 8.45 -5.13 5.85
N SER A 66 8.79 -5.88 4.80
CA SER A 66 10.13 -6.40 4.60
C SER A 66 11.10 -5.26 4.27
N ALA A 67 12.41 -5.54 4.34
CA ALA A 67 13.42 -4.58 3.89
C ALA A 67 13.25 -4.19 2.41
N ARG A 68 12.67 -5.07 1.58
CA ARG A 68 12.35 -4.75 0.19
C ARG A 68 11.16 -3.79 0.10
N ASP A 69 10.12 -4.01 0.89
CA ASP A 69 8.94 -3.14 0.92
C ASP A 69 9.35 -1.73 1.33
N VAL A 70 10.16 -1.60 2.40
CA VAL A 70 10.67 -0.29 2.86
C VAL A 70 11.40 0.44 1.74
N ARG A 71 12.36 -0.23 1.06
CA ARG A 71 13.10 0.40 -0.04
C ARG A 71 12.20 0.78 -1.22
N THR A 72 11.27 -0.09 -1.56
CA THR A 72 10.38 0.11 -2.73
C THR A 72 9.39 1.24 -2.45
N MET A 73 8.73 1.20 -1.30
CA MET A 73 7.77 2.22 -0.87
C MET A 73 8.43 3.59 -0.67
N GLY A 74 9.59 3.62 -0.03
CA GLY A 74 10.35 4.86 0.12
C GLY A 74 10.72 5.46 -1.25
N ALA A 75 11.24 4.65 -2.18
CA ALA A 75 11.54 5.12 -3.53
C ALA A 75 10.30 5.67 -4.26
N TRP A 76 9.13 5.05 -4.10
CA TRP A 76 7.88 5.57 -4.65
C TRP A 76 7.45 6.89 -4.02
N ALA A 77 7.47 6.98 -2.69
CA ALA A 77 7.06 8.18 -1.98
C ALA A 77 7.98 9.38 -2.33
N THR A 78 9.29 9.13 -2.42
CA THR A 78 10.26 10.11 -2.91
C THR A 78 10.02 10.48 -4.37
N CYS A 79 9.83 9.50 -5.26
CA CYS A 79 9.64 9.75 -6.69
C CYS A 79 8.36 10.55 -6.98
N LEU A 80 7.27 10.28 -6.26
CA LEU A 80 6.00 10.98 -6.42
C LEU A 80 5.90 12.25 -5.56
N GLY A 81 6.88 12.50 -4.68
CA GLY A 81 6.93 13.67 -3.82
C GLY A 81 5.75 13.76 -2.84
N LYS A 82 5.16 12.63 -2.44
CA LYS A 82 3.96 12.61 -1.59
C LYS A 82 3.94 11.42 -0.64
N HIS A 83 3.11 11.54 0.40
CA HIS A 83 2.91 10.46 1.36
C HIS A 83 2.11 9.32 0.74
N LEU A 84 2.56 8.08 0.93
CA LEU A 84 1.94 6.88 0.35
C LEU A 84 1.65 5.83 1.42
N LEU A 85 0.45 5.25 1.36
CA LEU A 85 0.06 4.14 2.20
C LEU A 85 0.59 2.81 1.65
N CYS A 86 1.26 2.03 2.49
CA CYS A 86 1.53 0.62 2.28
C CYS A 86 0.59 -0.19 3.19
N ALA A 87 -0.35 -0.91 2.59
CA ALA A 87 -1.27 -1.78 3.31
C ALA A 87 -0.90 -3.25 3.10
N ILE A 88 -0.60 -3.96 4.17
CA ILE A 88 -0.12 -5.34 4.12
C ILE A 88 -1.14 -6.25 4.76
N GLN A 89 -1.68 -7.20 4.02
CA GLN A 89 -2.57 -8.23 4.55
C GLN A 89 -1.80 -9.51 4.87
N SER A 90 -1.94 -10.02 6.10
CA SER A 90 -1.39 -11.31 6.52
C SER A 90 -2.49 -12.11 7.22
N GLY A 91 -2.97 -13.19 6.59
CA GLY A 91 -4.20 -13.85 7.04
C GLY A 91 -5.40 -12.90 6.99
N ASP A 92 -6.11 -12.75 8.10
CA ASP A 92 -7.32 -11.89 8.22
C ASP A 92 -7.02 -10.47 8.73
N VAL A 93 -5.76 -10.15 9.03
CA VAL A 93 -5.37 -8.84 9.55
C VAL A 93 -4.67 -7.99 8.48
N VAL A 94 -4.85 -6.67 8.58
CA VAL A 94 -4.21 -5.68 7.70
C VAL A 94 -3.43 -4.68 8.54
N GLY A 95 -2.14 -4.52 8.24
CA GLY A 95 -1.27 -3.48 8.79
C GLY A 95 -1.12 -2.33 7.80
N GLY A 96 -1.03 -1.10 8.31
CA GLY A 96 -0.77 0.09 7.51
C GLY A 96 0.54 0.77 7.87
N PHE A 97 1.21 1.30 6.86
CA PHE A 97 2.45 2.05 6.99
C PHE A 97 2.41 3.24 6.03
N VAL A 98 2.48 4.46 6.54
CA VAL A 98 2.47 5.67 5.70
C VAL A 98 3.89 6.15 5.54
N PHE A 99 4.39 6.07 4.31
CA PHE A 99 5.72 6.54 3.92
C PHE A 99 5.66 8.02 3.56
N ASP A 100 6.67 8.78 3.97
CA ASP A 100 6.85 10.18 3.60
C ASP A 100 7.77 10.32 2.36
N PRO A 101 7.90 11.54 1.78
CA PRO A 101 8.79 11.77 0.65
C PRO A 101 10.29 11.57 0.92
N ASN A 102 10.72 11.45 2.18
CA ASN A 102 12.09 11.12 2.56
C ASN A 102 12.34 9.61 2.61
N GLY A 103 11.27 8.81 2.56
CA GLY A 103 11.30 7.36 2.64
C GLY A 103 11.18 6.80 4.05
N ASP A 104 10.97 7.66 5.05
CA ASP A 104 10.62 7.27 6.40
C ASP A 104 9.14 6.88 6.47
N TYR A 105 8.74 6.10 7.48
CA TYR A 105 7.33 5.73 7.64
C TYR A 105 6.86 5.67 9.08
N VAL A 106 5.57 5.93 9.26
CA VAL A 106 4.85 5.70 10.52
C VAL A 106 3.86 4.57 10.36
N THR A 107 3.47 3.95 11.47
CA THR A 107 2.40 2.95 11.46
C THR A 107 1.04 3.62 11.35
N ALA A 108 0.10 2.95 10.70
CA ALA A 108 -1.26 3.45 10.51
C ALA A 108 -2.28 2.37 10.86
N ARG A 109 -3.38 2.79 11.49
CA ARG A 109 -4.57 1.95 11.63
C ARG A 109 -5.24 1.83 10.27
N VAL A 110 -5.54 0.62 9.86
CA VAL A 110 -6.22 0.34 8.58
C VAL A 110 -7.57 -0.32 8.83
N THR A 111 -8.61 0.20 8.21
CA THR A 111 -9.94 -0.39 8.18
C THR A 111 -10.31 -0.72 6.75
N ARG A 112 -10.73 -1.96 6.49
CA ARG A 112 -11.31 -2.38 5.22
C ARG A 112 -12.82 -2.22 5.27
N LEU A 113 -13.36 -1.32 4.46
CA LEU A 113 -14.73 -0.83 4.65
C LEU A 113 -15.83 -1.69 4.01
N SER A 114 -15.56 -2.51 2.98
CA SER A 114 -16.48 -3.57 2.49
C SER A 114 -15.89 -4.44 1.36
N ARG A 115 -16.54 -5.57 1.03
CA ARG A 115 -16.39 -6.32 -0.23
C ARG A 115 -17.61 -6.03 -1.14
N PRO A 116 -17.49 -6.04 -2.49
CA PRO A 116 -16.32 -6.46 -3.27
C PRO A 116 -15.30 -5.34 -3.52
N GLU A 117 -15.67 -4.07 -3.34
CA GLU A 117 -14.82 -2.93 -3.65
C GLU A 117 -14.07 -2.41 -2.42
N ALA A 118 -13.12 -3.23 -1.96
CA ALA A 118 -11.73 -2.86 -1.70
C ALA A 118 -11.36 -1.43 -1.24
N LEU A 119 -12.19 -0.79 -0.41
CA LEU A 119 -11.93 0.52 0.16
C LEU A 119 -11.12 0.37 1.45
N ILE A 120 -9.94 0.98 1.46
CA ILE A 120 -9.06 1.11 2.60
C ILE A 120 -9.21 2.52 3.16
N ALA A 121 -9.53 2.62 4.44
CA ALA A 121 -9.33 3.81 5.23
C ALA A 121 -8.06 3.62 6.09
N ALA A 122 -7.15 4.59 6.09
CA ALA A 122 -5.99 4.55 6.98
C ALA A 122 -5.75 5.89 7.69
N GLN A 123 -5.33 5.80 8.95
CA GLN A 123 -4.94 6.93 9.79
C GLN A 123 -3.59 6.63 10.46
N PRO A 124 -2.57 7.48 10.31
CA PRO A 124 -1.33 7.39 11.08
C PRO A 124 -1.62 7.31 12.58
N LEU A 125 -0.90 6.43 13.28
CA LEU A 125 -0.91 6.42 14.73
C LEU A 125 -0.03 7.57 15.21
N GLU A 126 -0.58 8.43 16.08
CA GLU A 126 0.22 9.44 16.76
C GLU A 126 1.26 8.74 17.66
N GLU A 127 2.50 9.22 17.66
CA GLU A 127 3.47 8.82 18.67
C GLU A 127 2.96 9.31 20.04
N GLN A 128 2.83 8.39 21.00
CA GLN A 128 2.51 8.72 22.39
C GLN A 128 3.75 9.25 23.12
#